data_AF-A0A109W7V3-F1
#
_entry.id   AF-A0A109W7V3-F1
#
_cell.length_a   1.000
_cell.length_b   1.000
_cell.length_c   1.000
_cell.angle_alpha   90.00
_cell.angle_beta   90.00
_cell.angle_gamma   90.00
#
_symmetry.space_group_name_H-M   'P 1'
#
loop_
_entity.id
_entity.type
_entity.pdbx_description
1 polymer ?
#
loop_
_entity_poly.entity_id
_entity_poly.type
_entity_poly.pdbx_seq_one_letter_code
_entity_poly.pdbx_strand_id
1 'polypeptide(L)'
;MNIKLIKLVILLIFFSVSVCGFTEEPEETSESPMTIEEYNSRPDVIKFLNKRNMTIGDTSCNTGILEYSLHSIKPTKYLFLMYFKTLEKVDNSRLIQTNGQIFSIYKDITLDNLSDANFLDIFYSNVPLKLKNKKKFLFGKVSSVGYVEKDTMEVLKLELYFINPDNTLETKVFFKTKNLTDLLNKHGHEQEKLKDGFDYSSNSPKDMVTIITRYEVVHKVSEDLEGTEKELYDFVMKLFKDEIPKEYFEYRDKGYLK
;
A
#
# COMPACT_ATOMS: atom_id res chain seq x y z
N MET A 1 20.17 10.51 28.26
CA MET A 1 20.30 9.86 26.94
C MET A 1 19.83 10.86 25.87
N ASN A 2 20.69 11.20 24.91
CA ASN A 2 20.53 12.38 24.04
C ASN A 2 19.58 12.08 22.86
N ILE A 3 18.53 12.89 22.63
CA ILE A 3 17.50 12.66 21.59
C ILE A 3 18.11 12.54 20.18
N LYS A 4 19.26 13.19 19.92
CA LYS A 4 20.01 13.04 18.66
C LYS A 4 20.59 11.63 18.48
N LEU A 5 20.98 10.96 19.55
CA LEU A 5 21.51 9.60 19.52
C LEU A 5 20.41 8.58 19.23
N ILE A 6 19.21 8.77 19.79
CA ILE A 6 18.03 7.93 19.53
C ILE A 6 17.59 8.05 18.06
N LYS A 7 17.59 9.27 17.50
CA LYS A 7 17.27 9.48 16.08
C LYS A 7 18.29 8.85 15.14
N LEU A 8 19.57 8.89 15.49
CA LEU A 8 20.65 8.26 14.71
C LEU A 8 20.58 6.72 14.76
N VAL A 9 20.23 6.15 15.93
CA VAL A 9 20.06 4.70 16.10
C VAL A 9 18.85 4.19 15.32
N ILE A 10 17.72 4.93 15.34
CA ILE A 10 16.56 4.60 14.50
C ILE A 10 16.93 4.68 13.01
N LEU A 11 17.65 5.72 12.58
CA LEU A 11 18.13 5.88 11.20
C LEU A 11 19.12 4.76 10.78
N LEU A 12 19.97 4.27 11.69
CA LEU A 12 20.90 3.18 11.43
C LEU A 12 20.20 1.82 11.34
N ILE A 13 19.16 1.58 12.16
CA ILE A 13 18.28 0.41 12.03
C ILE A 13 17.57 0.43 10.67
N PHE A 14 17.19 1.61 10.14
CA PHE A 14 16.64 1.76 8.79
C PHE A 14 17.63 1.38 7.66
N PHE A 15 18.95 1.41 7.90
CA PHE A 15 19.96 1.03 6.91
C PHE A 15 20.56 -0.38 7.12
N SER A 16 20.40 -0.99 8.29
CA SER A 16 21.05 -2.27 8.64
C SER A 16 20.18 -3.52 8.51
N VAL A 17 18.93 -3.41 8.03
CA VAL A 17 18.06 -4.59 7.76
C VAL A 17 18.09 -5.00 6.28
N SER A 18 19.00 -4.44 5.49
CA SER A 18 19.21 -4.85 4.09
C SER A 18 20.46 -5.72 3.94
N VAL A 19 20.45 -6.90 4.56
CA VAL A 19 21.33 -8.02 4.18
C VAL A 19 20.53 -9.31 4.36
N CYS A 20 20.60 -10.17 3.33
CA CYS A 20 20.08 -11.54 3.24
C CYS A 20 18.66 -11.76 2.71
N GLY A 21 18.63 -12.04 1.40
CA GLY A 21 17.65 -12.93 0.76
C GLY A 21 18.29 -13.42 -0.54
N PHE A 22 18.93 -14.59 -0.48
CA PHE A 22 19.66 -15.29 -1.55
C PHE A 22 21.06 -14.78 -1.88
N THR A 23 22.06 -15.19 -1.08
CA THR A 23 23.22 -16.00 -1.53
C THR A 23 24.24 -16.12 -0.39
N GLU A 24 24.23 -17.27 0.29
CA GLU A 24 25.36 -18.12 0.70
C GLU A 24 24.83 -19.12 1.75
N GLU A 25 25.40 -20.33 1.74
CA GLU A 25 24.82 -21.63 2.11
C GLU A 25 23.82 -21.68 3.28
N PRO A 26 22.73 -22.48 3.16
CA PRO A 26 21.76 -22.63 4.23
C PRO A 26 22.41 -23.31 5.44
N GLU A 27 22.40 -22.63 6.59
CA GLU A 27 22.32 -23.36 7.85
C GLU A 27 21.09 -24.27 7.76
N GLU A 28 21.29 -25.58 7.96
CA GLU A 28 20.26 -26.61 7.93
C GLU A 28 19.15 -26.33 8.95
N THR A 29 18.18 -25.50 8.58
CA THR A 29 16.81 -25.66 9.06
C THR A 29 16.12 -26.61 8.08
N SER A 30 15.87 -27.82 8.56
CA SER A 30 15.41 -28.99 7.79
C SER A 30 13.97 -28.91 7.28
N GLU A 31 13.45 -27.73 6.98
CA GLU A 31 12.17 -27.60 6.29
C GLU A 31 12.40 -27.54 4.79
N SER A 32 11.99 -28.61 4.10
CA SER A 32 11.96 -28.63 2.64
C SER A 32 11.06 -27.50 2.13
N PRO A 33 11.44 -26.79 1.06
CA PRO A 33 10.59 -25.75 0.48
C PRO A 33 9.22 -26.33 0.09
N MET A 34 8.15 -25.62 0.48
CA MET A 34 6.76 -26.03 0.24
C MET A 34 6.53 -26.34 -1.25
N THR A 35 5.96 -27.50 -1.53
CA THR A 35 5.60 -27.90 -2.89
C THR A 35 4.39 -27.11 -3.41
N ILE A 36 4.19 -27.06 -4.73
CA ILE A 36 3.01 -26.41 -5.34
C ILE A 36 1.71 -27.10 -4.88
N GLU A 37 1.72 -28.42 -4.67
CA GLU A 37 0.56 -29.18 -4.19
C GLU A 37 0.23 -28.84 -2.73
N GLU A 38 1.24 -28.72 -1.86
CA GLU A 38 1.07 -28.24 -0.49
C GLU A 38 0.58 -26.79 -0.44
N TYR A 39 1.18 -25.91 -1.26
CA TYR A 39 0.75 -24.51 -1.39
C TYR A 39 -0.72 -24.42 -1.81
N ASN A 40 -1.15 -25.19 -2.80
CA ASN A 40 -2.52 -25.17 -3.29
C ASN A 40 -3.52 -25.74 -2.29
N SER A 41 -3.13 -26.73 -1.48
CA SER A 41 -4.02 -27.37 -0.50
C SER A 41 -4.14 -26.61 0.83
N ARG A 42 -3.20 -25.73 1.19
CA ARG A 42 -3.25 -24.97 2.45
C ARG A 42 -4.29 -23.85 2.49
N PRO A 43 -5.20 -23.82 3.48
CA PRO A 43 -6.24 -22.79 3.59
C PRO A 43 -5.75 -21.46 4.18
N ASP A 44 -4.61 -21.48 4.88
CA ASP A 44 -4.01 -20.33 5.56
C ASP A 44 -3.03 -19.53 4.68
N VAL A 45 -2.77 -20.05 3.48
CA VAL A 45 -1.88 -19.44 2.48
C VAL A 45 -2.70 -18.70 1.42
N ILE A 46 -2.36 -17.44 1.18
CA ILE A 46 -2.96 -16.58 0.16
C ILE A 46 -2.62 -17.14 -1.23
N LYS A 47 -3.62 -17.26 -2.10
CA LYS A 47 -3.46 -17.81 -3.46
C LYS A 47 -3.01 -16.74 -4.46
N PHE A 48 -2.07 -17.09 -5.33
CA PHE A 48 -1.70 -16.27 -6.48
C PHE A 48 -2.86 -16.27 -7.49
N LEU A 49 -3.42 -15.11 -7.76
CA LEU A 49 -4.59 -14.97 -8.63
C LEU A 49 -4.21 -14.97 -10.11
N ASN A 50 -2.96 -14.64 -10.43
CA ASN A 50 -2.40 -14.61 -11.77
C ASN A 50 -3.30 -13.94 -12.83
N LYS A 51 -3.88 -12.78 -12.52
CA LYS A 51 -4.76 -12.04 -13.44
C LYS A 51 -4.06 -11.66 -14.75
N ARG A 52 -2.72 -11.63 -14.72
CA ARG A 52 -1.86 -11.21 -15.83
C ARG A 52 -1.27 -12.36 -16.65
N ASN A 53 -1.70 -13.61 -16.40
CA ASN A 53 -1.18 -14.81 -17.08
C ASN A 53 0.37 -14.93 -17.04
N MET A 54 0.97 -14.51 -15.93
CA MET A 54 2.38 -14.68 -15.65
C MET A 54 2.73 -16.13 -15.34
N THR A 55 3.92 -16.56 -15.75
CA THR A 55 4.50 -17.83 -15.32
C THR A 55 5.37 -17.62 -14.07
N ILE A 56 5.63 -18.69 -13.32
CA ILE A 56 6.58 -18.66 -12.18
C ILE A 56 8.00 -18.28 -12.64
N GLY A 57 8.35 -18.51 -13.91
CA GLY A 57 9.59 -18.00 -14.50
C GLY A 57 9.61 -16.47 -14.57
N ASP A 58 8.46 -15.85 -14.88
CA ASP A 58 8.31 -14.39 -14.96
C ASP A 58 8.36 -13.71 -13.59
N THR A 59 8.04 -14.42 -12.50
CA THR A 59 8.10 -13.86 -11.14
C THR A 59 9.53 -13.68 -10.64
N SER A 60 10.50 -14.43 -11.16
CA SER A 60 11.93 -14.32 -10.75
C SER A 60 12.56 -12.97 -11.13
N CYS A 61 11.97 -12.27 -12.10
CA CYS A 61 12.40 -10.96 -12.58
C CYS A 61 11.33 -9.87 -12.36
N ASN A 62 10.22 -10.20 -11.69
CA ASN A 62 9.17 -9.22 -11.44
C ASN A 62 9.60 -8.28 -10.30
N THR A 63 9.63 -7.00 -10.62
CA THR A 63 10.01 -5.90 -9.72
C THR A 63 8.85 -4.91 -9.56
N GLY A 64 7.65 -5.32 -9.94
CA GLY A 64 6.41 -4.63 -9.62
C GLY A 64 5.98 -4.90 -8.19
N ILE A 65 5.17 -4.01 -7.62
CA ILE A 65 4.56 -4.19 -6.29
C ILE A 65 3.79 -5.50 -6.22
N LEU A 66 3.95 -6.20 -5.10
CA LEU A 66 3.10 -7.32 -4.70
C LEU A 66 1.76 -6.78 -4.25
N GLU A 67 0.70 -7.21 -4.92
CA GLU A 67 -0.66 -6.73 -4.76
C GLU A 67 -1.50 -7.71 -3.98
N TYR A 68 -2.43 -7.21 -3.18
CA TYR A 68 -3.29 -8.01 -2.31
C TYR A 68 -4.74 -7.55 -2.34
N SER A 69 -5.65 -8.51 -2.26
CA SER A 69 -7.05 -8.32 -1.88
C SER A 69 -7.35 -9.36 -0.80
N LEU A 70 -7.61 -8.91 0.43
CA LEU A 70 -7.72 -9.79 1.59
C LEU A 70 -8.93 -9.44 2.46
N HIS A 71 -9.76 -10.44 2.72
CA HIS A 71 -10.88 -10.39 3.64
C HIS A 71 -10.43 -10.68 5.06
N SER A 72 -10.78 -9.78 5.97
CA SER A 72 -10.64 -9.99 7.40
C SER A 72 -11.90 -10.63 7.98
N ILE A 73 -11.72 -11.73 8.72
CA ILE A 73 -12.82 -12.40 9.43
C ILE A 73 -13.35 -11.51 10.57
N LYS A 74 -12.48 -10.69 11.16
CA LYS A 74 -12.83 -9.73 12.22
C LYS A 74 -12.94 -8.33 11.64
N PRO A 75 -13.86 -7.49 12.14
CA PRO A 75 -13.90 -6.11 11.70
C PRO A 75 -12.57 -5.42 12.01
N THR A 76 -12.01 -4.72 11.03
CA THR A 76 -10.90 -3.80 11.28
C THR A 76 -11.41 -2.65 12.16
N LYS A 77 -10.49 -1.93 12.80
CA LYS A 77 -10.84 -0.74 13.60
C LYS A 77 -11.25 0.46 12.74
N TYR A 78 -11.19 0.34 11.41
CA TYR A 78 -11.43 1.42 10.46
C TYR A 78 -12.75 1.21 9.73
N LEU A 79 -13.58 2.25 9.72
CA LEU A 79 -14.69 2.30 8.76
C LEU A 79 -14.13 2.45 7.34
N PHE A 80 -13.20 3.40 7.19
CA PHE A 80 -12.45 3.65 5.97
C PHE A 80 -11.10 4.26 6.32
N LEU A 81 -10.04 3.68 5.76
CA LEU A 81 -8.69 4.21 5.78
C LEU A 81 -8.04 3.94 4.42
N MET A 82 -7.46 4.97 3.82
CA MET A 82 -6.75 4.85 2.55
C MET A 82 -5.38 5.50 2.65
N TYR A 83 -4.34 4.78 2.26
CA TYR A 83 -3.02 5.32 2.01
C TYR A 83 -2.79 5.40 0.51
N PHE A 84 -2.08 6.45 0.09
CA PHE A 84 -1.67 6.61 -1.29
C PHE A 84 -0.31 7.29 -1.37
N LYS A 85 0.52 6.84 -2.31
CA LYS A 85 1.76 7.53 -2.69
C LYS A 85 2.05 7.30 -4.16
N THR A 86 2.75 8.26 -4.76
CA THR A 86 3.30 8.12 -6.10
C THR A 86 4.78 7.79 -6.02
N LEU A 87 5.25 7.05 -7.01
CA LEU A 87 6.63 6.62 -7.16
C LEU A 87 7.24 7.37 -8.34
N GLU A 88 8.46 7.88 -8.15
CA GLU A 88 9.25 8.36 -9.28
C GLU A 88 9.60 7.16 -10.15
N LYS A 89 9.32 7.22 -11.47
CA LYS A 89 9.74 6.14 -12.37
C LYS A 89 11.25 6.06 -12.32
N VAL A 90 11.74 4.93 -11.81
CA VAL A 90 13.14 4.60 -11.85
C VAL A 90 13.41 3.87 -13.18
N ASP A 91 14.52 4.15 -13.83
CA ASP A 91 14.93 3.41 -15.04
C ASP A 91 14.94 1.91 -14.79
N ASN A 92 14.71 1.10 -15.84
CA ASN A 92 14.65 -0.37 -15.77
C ASN A 92 15.90 -1.04 -15.15
N SER A 93 17.00 -0.31 -14.93
CA SER A 93 18.21 -0.80 -14.24
C SER A 93 18.19 -0.59 -12.73
N ARG A 94 17.20 0.14 -12.21
CA ARG A 94 16.98 0.46 -10.79
C ARG A 94 15.51 0.20 -10.42
N LEU A 95 14.97 -0.88 -10.96
CA LEU A 95 13.62 -1.34 -10.68
C LEU A 95 13.32 -1.26 -9.17
N ILE A 96 12.08 -0.93 -8.82
CA ILE A 96 11.63 -0.98 -7.42
C ILE A 96 11.78 -2.42 -6.97
N GLN A 97 12.87 -2.72 -6.27
CA GLN A 97 13.06 -4.08 -5.77
C GLN A 97 11.97 -4.33 -4.73
N THR A 98 11.07 -5.27 -5.03
CA THR A 98 10.12 -5.85 -4.07
C THR A 98 10.82 -6.47 -2.86
N ASN A 99 12.14 -6.63 -2.92
CA ASN A 99 13.00 -7.06 -1.81
C ASN A 99 12.78 -6.26 -0.51
N GLY A 100 12.14 -5.08 -0.55
CA GLY A 100 11.71 -4.31 0.63
C GLY A 100 10.25 -4.47 1.05
N GLN A 101 9.40 -5.10 0.25
CA GLN A 101 8.01 -5.46 0.58
C GLN A 101 8.00 -6.82 1.28
N ILE A 102 8.20 -6.80 2.60
CA ILE A 102 8.19 -8.02 3.42
C ILE A 102 6.74 -8.34 3.79
N PHE A 103 5.94 -8.74 2.81
CA PHE A 103 4.62 -9.30 3.05
C PHE A 103 4.69 -10.82 3.02
N SER A 104 3.89 -11.45 3.88
CA SER A 104 3.86 -12.90 4.01
C SER A 104 2.99 -13.51 2.93
N ILE A 105 3.20 -14.80 2.63
CA ILE A 105 2.18 -15.58 1.91
C ILE A 105 1.07 -16.06 2.84
N TYR A 106 1.28 -15.95 4.16
CA TYR A 106 0.26 -16.28 5.16
C TYR A 106 -0.73 -15.13 5.32
N LYS A 107 -2.02 -15.48 5.29
CA LYS A 107 -3.13 -14.52 5.30
C LYS A 107 -3.12 -13.64 6.54
N ASP A 108 -3.04 -14.26 7.72
CA ASP A 108 -3.14 -13.54 9.00
C ASP A 108 -1.99 -12.55 9.19
N ILE A 109 -0.75 -12.97 8.90
CA ILE A 109 0.44 -12.11 9.00
C ILE A 109 0.31 -10.90 8.05
N THR A 110 -0.17 -11.12 6.84
CA THR A 110 -0.31 -10.05 5.85
C THR A 110 -1.42 -9.08 6.22
N LEU A 111 -2.55 -9.60 6.72
CA LEU A 111 -3.63 -8.78 7.26
C LEU A 111 -3.18 -7.93 8.45
N ASP A 112 -2.41 -8.50 9.38
CA ASP A 112 -1.90 -7.78 10.55
C ASP A 112 -1.00 -6.62 10.14
N ASN A 113 -0.05 -6.86 9.23
CA ASN A 113 0.84 -5.81 8.73
C ASN A 113 0.08 -4.72 7.97
N LEU A 114 -0.78 -5.10 7.01
CA LEU A 114 -1.50 -4.15 6.18
C LEU A 114 -2.66 -3.45 6.91
N SER A 115 -3.06 -3.92 8.10
CA SER A 115 -4.05 -3.25 8.96
C SER A 115 -3.41 -2.36 10.04
N ASP A 116 -2.09 -2.45 10.24
CA ASP A 116 -1.39 -1.62 11.22
C ASP A 116 -0.96 -0.27 10.60
N ALA A 117 -1.57 0.81 11.07
CA ALA A 117 -1.21 2.16 10.66
C ALA A 117 0.25 2.54 10.95
N ASN A 118 0.88 1.99 12.01
CA ASN A 118 2.30 2.28 12.27
C ASN A 118 3.19 1.66 11.20
N PHE A 119 2.91 0.39 10.85
CA PHE A 119 3.57 -0.28 9.74
C PHE A 119 3.35 0.50 8.44
N LEU A 120 2.11 0.88 8.12
CA LEU A 120 1.81 1.61 6.89
C LEU A 120 2.45 3.01 6.85
N ASP A 121 2.45 3.75 7.95
CA ASP A 121 3.10 5.08 8.02
C ASP A 121 4.61 4.94 7.72
N ILE A 122 5.27 3.90 8.24
CA ILE A 122 6.69 3.61 7.94
C ILE A 122 6.87 3.19 6.48
N PHE A 123 6.05 2.22 6.04
CA PHE A 123 6.12 1.63 4.71
C PHE A 123 5.93 2.69 3.61
N TYR A 124 4.93 3.55 3.75
CA TYR A 124 4.65 4.61 2.78
C TYR A 124 5.67 5.76 2.82
N SER A 125 6.42 5.93 3.92
CA SER A 125 7.46 6.97 4.05
C SER A 125 8.78 6.66 3.33
N ASN A 126 9.01 5.41 2.91
CA ASN A 126 10.34 4.91 2.51
C ASN A 126 10.98 5.59 1.29
N VAL A 127 10.18 6.11 0.36
CA VAL A 127 10.64 6.74 -0.90
C VAL A 127 9.74 7.93 -1.22
N PRO A 128 10.20 9.18 -1.05
CA PRO A 128 9.35 10.33 -1.27
C PRO A 128 9.46 10.90 -2.68
N LEU A 129 8.35 11.47 -3.15
CA LEU A 129 8.28 12.22 -4.40
C LEU A 129 8.85 13.63 -4.22
N LYS A 130 9.85 13.99 -5.03
CA LYS A 130 10.43 15.34 -5.03
C LYS A 130 9.49 16.32 -5.75
N LEU A 131 9.07 17.36 -5.06
CA LEU A 131 8.20 18.42 -5.59
C LEU A 131 9.01 19.58 -6.17
N LYS A 132 8.40 20.38 -7.05
CA LYS A 132 9.05 21.53 -7.70
C LYS A 132 9.52 22.60 -6.70
N ASN A 133 8.83 22.71 -5.56
CA ASN A 133 9.17 23.61 -4.46
C ASN A 133 10.27 23.06 -3.52
N LYS A 134 10.98 21.99 -3.90
CA LYS A 134 12.02 21.31 -3.12
C LYS A 134 11.52 20.54 -1.88
N LYS A 135 10.23 20.59 -1.55
CA LYS A 135 9.66 19.67 -0.56
C LYS A 135 9.65 18.26 -1.12
N LYS A 136 9.67 17.26 -0.23
CA LYS A 136 9.56 15.85 -0.57
C LYS A 136 8.22 15.35 -0.03
N PHE A 137 7.28 14.99 -0.89
CA PHE A 137 6.01 14.39 -0.50
C PHE A 137 6.22 12.92 -0.14
N LEU A 138 5.88 12.53 1.08
CA LEU A 138 6.03 11.15 1.55
C LEU A 138 4.83 10.31 1.06
N PHE A 139 3.64 10.65 1.55
CA PHE A 139 2.39 9.96 1.25
C PHE A 139 1.18 10.79 1.71
N GLY A 140 0.00 10.39 1.24
CA GLY A 140 -1.28 10.86 1.74
C GLY A 140 -2.04 9.74 2.44
N LYS A 141 -2.83 10.14 3.44
CA LYS A 141 -3.62 9.26 4.30
C LYS A 141 -5.01 9.85 4.45
N VAL A 142 -6.05 9.09 4.15
CA VAL A 142 -7.44 9.51 4.31
C VAL A 142 -8.14 8.56 5.26
N SER A 143 -8.75 9.09 6.31
CA SER A 143 -9.55 8.27 7.23
C SER A 143 -10.92 8.87 7.45
N SER A 144 -11.92 8.01 7.63
CA SER A 144 -13.19 8.44 8.23
C SER A 144 -12.98 8.65 9.74
N VAL A 145 -13.36 9.83 10.24
CA VAL A 145 -13.15 10.23 11.65
C VAL A 145 -14.45 10.47 12.41
N GLY A 146 -15.60 10.22 11.78
CA GLY A 146 -16.91 10.37 12.41
C GLY A 146 -17.99 10.76 11.43
N TYR A 147 -19.12 11.21 11.98
CA TYR A 147 -20.32 11.59 11.25
C TYR A 147 -20.76 12.99 11.68
N VAL A 148 -21.34 13.77 10.75
CA VAL A 148 -22.01 15.04 11.09
C VAL A 148 -23.45 14.78 11.56
N GLU A 149 -24.13 13.87 10.86
CA GLU A 149 -25.41 13.26 11.24
C GLU A 149 -25.27 11.75 11.05
N LYS A 150 -25.80 10.96 11.99
CA LYS A 150 -25.46 9.54 12.20
C LYS A 150 -25.45 8.65 10.95
N ASP A 151 -26.19 9.00 9.89
CA ASP A 151 -26.39 8.14 8.72
C ASP A 151 -26.22 8.83 7.35
N THR A 152 -25.91 10.13 7.28
CA THR A 152 -25.99 10.88 6.00
C THR A 152 -24.66 11.39 5.47
N MET A 153 -23.69 11.71 6.34
CA MET A 153 -22.40 12.23 5.89
C MET A 153 -21.24 11.87 6.83
N GLU A 154 -20.24 11.20 6.28
CA GLU A 154 -18.96 10.98 6.94
C GLU A 154 -18.06 12.21 6.85
N VAL A 155 -17.33 12.45 7.94
CA VAL A 155 -16.22 13.39 7.98
C VAL A 155 -14.95 12.65 7.58
N LEU A 156 -14.41 13.00 6.43
CA LEU A 156 -13.15 12.48 5.91
C LEU A 156 -12.02 13.43 6.25
N LYS A 157 -10.98 12.89 6.89
CA LYS A 157 -9.75 13.59 7.22
C LYS A 157 -8.66 13.17 6.22
N LEU A 158 -8.13 14.13 5.47
CA LEU A 158 -6.91 13.95 4.68
C LEU A 158 -5.71 14.47 5.46
N GLU A 159 -4.67 13.65 5.57
CA GLU A 159 -3.34 14.00 6.07
C GLU A 159 -2.33 13.84 4.93
N LEU A 160 -1.55 14.89 4.67
CA LEU A 160 -0.47 14.88 3.68
C LEU A 160 0.86 15.12 4.39
N TYR A 161 1.81 14.21 4.20
CA TYR A 161 3.10 14.22 4.90
C TYR A 161 4.22 14.67 3.96
N PHE A 162 5.03 15.61 4.42
CA PHE A 162 6.13 16.20 3.64
C PHE A 162 7.40 16.30 4.47
N ILE A 163 8.55 16.17 3.81
CA ILE A 163 9.84 16.62 4.34
C ILE A 163 10.18 17.96 3.66
N ASN A 164 10.39 18.98 4.48
CA ASN A 164 10.80 20.30 4.02
C ASN A 164 12.28 20.33 3.59
N PRO A 165 12.73 21.36 2.86
CA PRO A 165 14.13 21.48 2.45
C PRO A 165 15.13 21.50 3.60
N ASP A 166 14.70 21.91 4.80
CA ASP A 166 15.48 21.90 6.04
C ASP A 166 15.45 20.55 6.78
N ASN A 167 14.86 19.52 6.17
CA ASN A 167 14.64 18.17 6.71
C ASN A 167 13.67 18.09 7.91
N THR A 168 12.80 19.10 8.10
CA THR A 168 11.70 19.01 9.05
C THR A 168 10.50 18.28 8.46
N LEU A 169 9.77 17.53 9.29
CA LEU A 169 8.50 16.90 8.91
C LEU A 169 7.38 17.93 9.02
N GLU A 170 6.59 18.05 7.95
CA GLU A 170 5.37 18.86 7.89
C GLU A 170 4.19 17.96 7.56
N THR A 171 3.10 18.10 8.31
CA THR A 171 1.83 17.44 8.03
C THR A 171 0.77 18.51 7.77
N LYS A 172 0.09 18.39 6.64
CA LYS A 172 -1.10 19.20 6.33
C LYS A 172 -2.34 18.36 6.54
N VAL A 173 -3.34 18.93 7.21
CA VAL A 173 -4.58 18.23 7.57
C VAL A 173 -5.78 18.98 7.00
N PHE A 174 -6.68 18.27 6.33
CA PHE A 174 -7.89 18.81 5.73
C PHE A 174 -9.09 17.93 6.11
N PHE A 175 -10.26 18.56 6.22
CA PHE A 175 -11.51 17.88 6.54
C PHE A 175 -12.55 18.18 5.46
N LYS A 176 -13.22 17.15 4.96
CA LYS A 176 -14.35 17.28 4.04
C LYS A 176 -15.48 16.36 4.46
N THR A 177 -16.71 16.83 4.30
CA THR A 177 -17.92 16.07 4.64
C THR A 177 -18.58 15.59 3.35
N LYS A 178 -18.78 14.28 3.23
CA LYS A 178 -19.41 13.67 2.04
C LYS A 178 -19.97 12.30 2.39
N ASN A 179 -21.08 11.92 1.77
CA ASN A 179 -21.63 10.57 1.89
C ASN A 179 -20.68 9.56 1.19
N LEU A 180 -20.17 8.63 1.98
CA LEU A 180 -19.34 7.50 1.62
C LEU A 180 -20.04 6.16 1.94
N THR A 181 -21.07 6.17 2.81
CA THR A 181 -21.82 5.01 3.30
C THR A 181 -22.29 4.10 2.17
N ASP A 182 -22.94 4.67 1.15
CA ASP A 182 -23.52 3.88 0.05
C ASP A 182 -22.43 3.13 -0.73
N LEU A 183 -21.28 3.78 -0.91
CA LEU A 183 -20.15 3.21 -1.63
C LEU A 183 -19.43 2.13 -0.80
N LEU A 184 -19.31 2.32 0.53
CA LEU A 184 -18.77 1.29 1.42
C LEU A 184 -19.68 0.07 1.52
N ASN A 185 -21.00 0.26 1.55
CA ASN A 185 -21.97 -0.83 1.54
C ASN A 185 -21.90 -1.62 0.23
N LYS A 186 -21.86 -0.91 -0.90
CA LYS A 186 -21.67 -1.53 -2.21
C LYS A 186 -20.37 -2.34 -2.26
N HIS A 187 -19.28 -1.77 -1.76
CA HIS A 187 -17.97 -2.43 -1.70
C HIS A 187 -18.01 -3.73 -0.89
N GLY A 188 -18.58 -3.70 0.33
CA GLY A 188 -18.73 -4.91 1.14
C GLY A 188 -19.48 -6.04 0.43
N HIS A 189 -20.58 -5.71 -0.28
CA HIS A 189 -21.37 -6.71 -1.01
C HIS A 189 -20.70 -7.27 -2.27
N GLU A 190 -19.89 -6.47 -2.97
CA GLU A 190 -19.14 -6.96 -4.13
C GLU A 190 -17.98 -7.87 -3.70
N GLN A 191 -17.32 -7.53 -2.60
CA GLN A 191 -16.09 -8.18 -2.17
C GLN A 191 -16.33 -9.51 -1.48
N GLU A 192 -17.48 -9.67 -0.78
CA GLU A 192 -17.95 -10.98 -0.31
C GLU A 192 -17.97 -12.09 -1.37
N LYS A 193 -17.96 -11.73 -2.67
CA LYS A 193 -17.97 -12.66 -3.81
C LYS A 193 -16.59 -12.93 -4.41
N LEU A 194 -15.57 -12.16 -4.02
CA LEU A 194 -14.21 -12.23 -4.54
C LEU A 194 -13.33 -13.10 -3.64
N LYS A 195 -12.36 -13.78 -4.27
CA LYS A 195 -11.41 -14.63 -3.53
C LYS A 195 -10.25 -13.80 -3.03
N ASP A 196 -9.82 -14.09 -1.81
CA ASP A 196 -8.55 -13.61 -1.30
C ASP A 196 -7.42 -14.07 -2.18
N GLY A 197 -6.47 -13.17 -2.39
CA GLY A 197 -5.33 -13.51 -3.20
C GLY A 197 -4.30 -12.41 -3.30
N PHE A 198 -3.18 -12.77 -3.90
CA PHE A 198 -2.15 -11.82 -4.30
C PHE A 198 -1.86 -11.89 -5.79
N ASP A 199 -1.31 -10.82 -6.33
CA ASP A 199 -0.84 -10.72 -7.71
C ASP A 199 0.43 -9.84 -7.77
N TYR A 200 1.05 -9.69 -8.94
CA TYR A 200 2.13 -8.73 -9.14
C TYR A 200 1.78 -7.67 -10.17
N SER A 201 1.86 -6.40 -9.79
CA SER A 201 1.76 -5.29 -10.74
C SER A 201 2.83 -5.35 -11.84
N SER A 202 2.60 -4.61 -12.92
CA SER A 202 3.59 -4.47 -13.99
C SER A 202 4.87 -3.80 -13.50
N ASN A 203 6.00 -4.12 -14.13
CA ASN A 203 7.30 -3.50 -13.83
C ASN A 203 7.21 -1.97 -13.85
N SER A 204 7.81 -1.33 -12.84
CA SER A 204 7.85 0.13 -12.65
C SER A 204 6.48 0.77 -12.36
N PRO A 205 5.81 0.38 -11.26
CA PRO A 205 4.52 0.94 -10.88
C PRO A 205 4.61 2.44 -10.59
N LYS A 206 3.54 3.16 -10.93
CA LYS A 206 3.50 4.63 -10.84
C LYS A 206 3.07 5.10 -9.47
N ASP A 207 2.21 4.35 -8.82
CA ASP A 207 1.69 4.66 -7.51
C ASP A 207 1.36 3.38 -6.74
N MET A 208 0.99 3.56 -5.49
CA MET A 208 0.66 2.49 -4.57
C MET A 208 -0.44 2.97 -3.65
N VAL A 209 -1.44 2.12 -3.45
CA VAL A 209 -2.65 2.41 -2.70
C VAL A 209 -2.92 1.26 -1.75
N THR A 210 -3.28 1.58 -0.51
CA THR A 210 -3.85 0.63 0.44
C THR A 210 -5.21 1.15 0.86
N ILE A 211 -6.27 0.38 0.64
CA ILE A 211 -7.63 0.68 1.10
C ILE A 211 -7.98 -0.33 2.18
N ILE A 212 -8.36 0.15 3.35
CA ILE A 212 -8.83 -0.65 4.47
C ILE A 212 -10.27 -0.23 4.74
N THR A 213 -11.17 -1.19 4.69
CA THR A 213 -12.55 -1.03 5.11
C THR A 213 -12.83 -1.92 6.31
N ARG A 214 -14.09 -2.01 6.72
CA ARG A 214 -14.46 -2.78 7.90
C ARG A 214 -14.05 -4.25 7.82
N TYR A 215 -14.07 -4.87 6.64
CA TYR A 215 -13.81 -6.31 6.51
C TYR A 215 -12.77 -6.65 5.45
N GLU A 216 -12.07 -5.65 4.92
CA GLU A 216 -11.18 -5.86 3.79
C GLU A 216 -9.96 -4.97 3.85
N VAL A 217 -8.87 -5.51 3.31
CA VAL A 217 -7.63 -4.82 3.03
C VAL A 217 -7.22 -5.08 1.58
N VAL A 218 -7.20 -4.01 0.79
CA VAL A 218 -6.72 -3.99 -0.59
C VAL A 218 -5.38 -3.25 -0.61
N HIS A 219 -4.38 -3.82 -1.26
CA HIS A 219 -3.10 -3.18 -1.53
C HIS A 219 -2.72 -3.36 -2.99
N LYS A 220 -2.77 -2.30 -3.80
CA LYS A 220 -2.57 -2.38 -5.26
C LYS A 220 -1.96 -1.11 -5.80
N VAL A 221 -1.51 -1.15 -7.05
CA VAL A 221 -1.34 0.09 -7.83
C VAL A 221 -2.70 0.60 -8.27
N SER A 222 -2.85 1.91 -8.49
CA SER A 222 -4.17 2.47 -8.80
C SER A 222 -4.75 2.02 -10.15
N GLU A 223 -3.89 1.61 -11.09
CA GLU A 223 -4.28 1.12 -12.42
C GLU A 223 -4.94 -0.26 -12.34
N ASP A 224 -4.65 -1.04 -11.30
CA ASP A 224 -5.12 -2.40 -11.10
C ASP A 224 -6.28 -2.48 -10.08
N LEU A 225 -6.77 -1.31 -9.62
CA LEU A 225 -8.01 -1.21 -8.87
C LEU A 225 -9.21 -1.39 -9.83
N GLU A 226 -10.14 -2.27 -9.48
CA GLU A 226 -11.31 -2.67 -10.27
C GLU A 226 -12.64 -2.49 -9.49
N GLY A 227 -13.76 -2.26 -10.16
CA GLY A 227 -15.07 -2.19 -9.48
C GLY A 227 -15.12 -1.16 -8.33
N THR A 228 -15.65 -1.56 -7.18
CA THR A 228 -15.83 -0.66 -6.02
C THR A 228 -14.54 -0.16 -5.36
N GLU A 229 -13.43 -0.90 -5.41
CA GLU A 229 -12.14 -0.38 -4.89
C GLU A 229 -11.66 0.81 -5.73
N LYS A 230 -11.88 0.78 -7.05
CA LYS A 230 -11.58 1.90 -7.94
C LYS A 230 -12.49 3.10 -7.68
N GLU A 231 -13.79 2.83 -7.50
CA GLU A 231 -14.78 3.88 -7.18
C GLU A 231 -14.43 4.59 -5.86
N LEU A 232 -14.02 3.84 -4.82
CA LEU A 232 -13.56 4.39 -3.54
C LEU A 232 -12.33 5.28 -3.72
N TYR A 233 -11.32 4.78 -4.44
CA TYR A 233 -10.11 5.56 -4.74
C TYR A 233 -10.43 6.84 -5.50
N ASP A 234 -11.21 6.76 -6.59
CA ASP A 234 -11.55 7.90 -7.42
C ASP A 234 -12.38 8.93 -6.69
N PHE A 235 -13.30 8.46 -5.84
CA PHE A 235 -14.08 9.33 -4.95
C PHE A 235 -13.16 10.19 -4.09
N VAL A 236 -12.18 9.57 -3.41
CA VAL A 236 -11.25 10.30 -2.54
C VAL A 236 -10.33 11.23 -3.34
N MET A 237 -9.75 10.74 -4.44
CA MET A 237 -8.86 11.52 -5.29
C MET A 237 -9.57 12.75 -5.87
N LYS A 238 -10.84 12.61 -6.26
CA LYS A 238 -11.66 13.72 -6.75
C LYS A 238 -12.02 14.68 -5.61
N LEU A 239 -12.39 14.16 -4.45
CA LEU A 239 -12.81 14.96 -3.31
C LEU A 239 -11.68 15.87 -2.83
N PHE A 240 -10.44 15.39 -2.81
CA PHE A 240 -9.26 16.12 -2.31
C PHE A 240 -8.29 16.62 -3.39
N LYS A 241 -8.75 16.71 -4.64
CA LYS A 241 -7.90 17.03 -5.79
C LYS A 241 -7.09 18.32 -5.63
N ASP A 242 -7.67 19.33 -4.98
CA ASP A 242 -7.06 20.66 -4.85
C ASP A 242 -6.05 20.73 -3.69
N GLU A 243 -6.13 19.81 -2.73
CA GLU A 243 -5.23 19.73 -1.58
C GLU A 243 -3.99 18.87 -1.85
N ILE A 244 -4.16 17.81 -2.65
CA ILE A 244 -3.09 16.89 -3.02
C ILE A 244 -2.09 17.61 -3.97
N PRO A 245 -0.76 17.43 -3.81
CA PRO A 245 0.22 18.06 -4.69
C PRO A 245 -0.06 17.73 -6.16
N LYS A 246 -0.07 18.74 -7.04
CA LYS A 246 -0.33 18.53 -8.48
C LYS A 246 0.64 17.51 -9.09
N GLU A 247 1.89 17.53 -8.62
CA GLU A 247 2.91 16.58 -9.05
C GLU A 247 2.52 15.12 -8.78
N TYR A 248 1.74 14.82 -7.73
CA TYR A 248 1.20 13.47 -7.51
C TYR A 248 0.46 12.97 -8.76
N PHE A 249 -0.49 13.78 -9.26
CA PHE A 249 -1.27 13.45 -10.46
C PHE A 249 -0.41 13.48 -11.72
N GLU A 250 0.52 14.43 -11.84
CA GLU A 250 1.45 14.49 -12.99
C GLU A 250 2.27 13.21 -13.13
N TYR A 251 2.69 12.58 -12.03
CA TYR A 251 3.48 11.34 -12.08
C TYR A 251 2.60 10.09 -12.19
N ARG A 252 1.45 10.05 -11.52
CA ARG A 252 0.48 8.95 -11.63
C ARG A 252 -0.08 8.84 -13.06
N ASP A 253 -0.49 9.96 -13.64
CA ASP A 253 -1.19 9.99 -14.93
C ASP A 253 -0.22 9.99 -16.14
N LYS A 254 1.11 9.94 -15.90
CA LYS A 254 2.09 9.81 -16.98
C LYS A 254 1.81 8.52 -17.76
N GLY A 255 1.44 8.68 -19.03
CA GLY A 255 1.49 7.60 -19.99
C GLY A 255 2.95 7.25 -20.25
N TYR A 256 3.47 6.21 -19.62
CA TYR A 256 4.73 5.63 -20.09
C TYR A 256 4.40 4.84 -21.35
N LEU A 257 4.97 5.27 -22.47
CA LEU A 257 4.97 4.47 -23.70
C LEU A 257 5.51 3.08 -23.33
N LYS A 258 4.68 2.06 -23.60
CA LYS A 258 5.03 0.65 -23.42
C LYS A 258 6.09 0.23 -24.43
#